data_AF-A0A2R5GN32-F1
#
_entry.id   AF-A0A2R5GN32-F1
#
_cell.length_a   1.000
_cell.length_b   1.000
_cell.length_c   1.000
_cell.angle_alpha   90.00
_cell.angle_beta   90.00
_cell.angle_gamma   90.00
#
_symmetry.space_group_name_H-M   'P 1'
#
loop_
_entity.id
_entity.type
_entity.pdbx_description
1 polymer ?
#
loop_
_entity_poly.entity_id
_entity_poly.type
_entity_poly.pdbx_seq_one_letter_code
_entity_poly.pdbx_strand_id
1 'polypeptide(L)'
;MARTLIGAKGASLPVGVLGASVFVTTAMCFALLALADGSWENWQQATCLQTQCFCERPRDGLLRQPANTWSNLAFSVTGVLALCESIEQKLHSRTLKETPLQKLGLNFVALFGMSNILLGFGSGWYHASLTLYGQFIDNAGMYLVCSAPALYALACMRLHRAGPKASSAVQNAIVHRFLVEFLMVNAGLGWLCLVYPVTRRYIFFSLVAFAAACEIRARHECGPERAQRAEGRVFFAGLATFLLAFAIWIADIRGWICDPDSLFQGHAVWHLLCGLASWLIFLYFHRIIFGVQHLKAGAVNAGDCSIV
;
A
#
# COMPACT_ATOMS: atom_id res chain seq x y z
N MET A 1 -17.72 16.74 -0.78
CA MET A 1 -16.40 16.60 -1.44
C MET A 1 -15.88 15.17 -1.57
N ALA A 2 -16.47 14.14 -0.94
CA ALA A 2 -16.05 12.73 -1.10
C ALA A 2 -16.78 11.96 -2.24
N ARG A 3 -17.88 12.50 -2.79
CA ARG A 3 -18.71 11.85 -3.83
C ARG A 3 -18.13 11.89 -5.25
N THR A 4 -16.92 12.41 -5.45
CA THR A 4 -16.42 12.79 -6.80
C THR A 4 -15.03 12.24 -7.13
N LEU A 5 -14.49 11.31 -6.33
CA LEU A 5 -13.17 10.72 -6.56
C LEU A 5 -13.19 9.37 -7.28
N ILE A 6 -14.37 8.75 -7.43
CA ILE A 6 -14.55 7.52 -8.23
C ILE A 6 -15.82 7.72 -9.04
N GLY A 7 -15.69 8.00 -10.33
CA GLY A 7 -16.81 7.93 -11.25
C GLY A 7 -17.29 6.49 -11.29
N ALA A 8 -18.46 6.21 -10.72
CA ALA A 8 -19.03 4.87 -10.63
C ALA A 8 -19.45 4.36 -12.03
N LYS A 9 -18.49 3.85 -12.80
CA LYS A 9 -18.71 2.53 -13.40
C LYS A 9 -18.23 1.57 -12.33
N GLY A 10 -19.16 0.89 -11.68
CA GLY A 10 -18.82 -0.15 -10.72
C GLY A 10 -17.83 -1.12 -11.36
N ALA A 11 -16.94 -1.66 -10.55
CA ALA A 11 -15.95 -2.60 -11.03
C ALA A 11 -16.65 -3.67 -11.90
N SER A 12 -16.02 -4.09 -13.00
CA SER A 12 -16.61 -5.17 -13.80
C SER A 12 -16.92 -6.35 -12.88
N LEU A 13 -18.08 -6.99 -13.04
CA LEU A 13 -18.54 -8.03 -12.11
C LEU A 13 -17.43 -9.05 -11.75
N PRO A 14 -16.60 -9.54 -12.71
CA PRO A 14 -15.50 -10.44 -12.38
C PRO A 14 -14.40 -9.82 -11.50
N VAL A 15 -14.06 -8.54 -11.72
CA VAL A 15 -13.06 -7.82 -10.92
C VAL A 15 -13.60 -7.53 -9.52
N GLY A 16 -14.87 -7.13 -9.40
CA GLY A 16 -15.53 -6.95 -8.12
C GLY A 16 -15.58 -8.25 -7.30
N VAL A 17 -15.88 -9.38 -7.94
CA VAL A 17 -15.87 -10.71 -7.30
C VAL A 17 -14.48 -11.11 -6.85
N LEU A 18 -13.44 -10.88 -7.66
CA LEU A 18 -12.05 -11.15 -7.28
C LEU A 18 -11.60 -10.29 -6.08
N GLY A 19 -11.94 -9.01 -6.08
CA GLY A 19 -11.61 -8.13 -4.96
C GLY A 19 -12.31 -8.56 -3.66
N ALA A 20 -13.61 -8.86 -3.75
CA ALA A 20 -14.38 -9.36 -2.62
C ALA A 20 -13.83 -10.69 -2.09
N SER A 21 -13.44 -11.61 -2.97
CA SER A 21 -12.90 -12.91 -2.56
C SER A 21 -11.58 -12.79 -1.80
N VAL A 22 -10.67 -11.91 -2.20
CA VAL A 22 -9.41 -11.65 -1.48
C VAL A 22 -9.68 -11.10 -0.08
N PHE A 23 -10.57 -10.10 0.03
CA PHE A 23 -10.93 -9.52 1.32
C PHE A 23 -11.60 -10.55 2.24
N VAL A 24 -12.62 -11.25 1.73
CA VAL A 24 -13.34 -12.28 2.49
C VAL A 24 -12.40 -13.40 2.92
N THR A 25 -11.50 -13.86 2.05
CA THR A 25 -10.53 -14.90 2.40
C THR A 25 -9.62 -14.43 3.53
N THR A 26 -9.10 -13.19 3.47
CA THR A 26 -8.25 -12.63 4.53
C THR A 26 -9.00 -12.56 5.86
N ALA A 27 -10.22 -12.03 5.86
CA ALA A 27 -11.05 -11.94 7.05
C ALA A 27 -11.44 -13.32 7.61
N MET A 28 -11.74 -14.29 6.73
CA MET A 28 -12.03 -15.67 7.11
C MET A 28 -10.82 -16.36 7.73
N CYS A 29 -9.61 -16.14 7.22
CA CYS A 29 -8.40 -16.67 7.86
C CYS A 29 -8.26 -16.15 9.30
N PHE A 30 -8.48 -14.85 9.54
CA PHE A 30 -8.43 -14.30 10.90
C PHE A 30 -9.58 -14.81 11.78
N ALA A 31 -10.78 -14.98 11.22
CA ALA A 31 -11.90 -15.58 11.95
C ALA A 31 -11.61 -17.04 12.33
N LEU A 32 -11.01 -17.82 11.44
CA LEU A 32 -10.61 -19.20 11.73
C LEU A 32 -9.55 -19.25 12.83
N LEU A 33 -8.56 -18.34 12.83
CA LEU A 33 -7.60 -18.24 13.93
C LEU A 33 -8.26 -17.84 15.25
N ALA A 34 -9.33 -17.04 15.22
CA ALA A 34 -10.07 -16.64 16.42
C ALA A 34 -10.91 -17.78 17.01
N LEU A 35 -11.33 -18.75 16.18
CA LEU A 35 -12.23 -19.84 16.56
C LEU A 35 -11.51 -21.17 16.77
N ALA A 36 -10.29 -21.33 16.26
CA ALA A 36 -9.53 -22.56 16.36
C ALA A 36 -8.73 -22.62 17.67
N ASP A 37 -8.71 -23.81 18.28
CA ASP A 37 -7.86 -24.12 19.42
C ASP A 37 -6.41 -24.30 18.96
N GLY A 38 -5.46 -23.76 19.73
CA GLY A 38 -4.04 -23.92 19.46
C GLY A 38 -3.19 -22.87 20.18
N SER A 39 -1.87 -23.00 20.05
CA SER A 39 -0.90 -22.06 20.62
C SER A 39 0.30 -21.88 19.70
N TRP A 40 0.88 -20.68 19.75
CA TRP A 40 2.12 -20.31 19.05
C TRP A 40 3.37 -20.51 19.90
N GLU A 41 3.28 -21.08 21.11
CA GLU A 41 4.41 -21.24 22.04
C GLU A 41 5.60 -21.99 21.46
N ASN A 42 5.36 -23.01 20.63
CA ASN A 42 6.41 -23.81 20.00
C ASN A 42 7.11 -23.10 18.83
N TRP A 43 6.65 -21.92 18.45
CA TRP A 43 7.28 -21.10 17.42
C TRP A 43 8.29 -20.16 18.05
N GLN A 44 9.31 -19.77 17.28
CA GLN A 44 10.23 -18.73 17.73
C GLN A 44 9.46 -17.42 17.92
N GLN A 45 9.49 -16.89 19.14
CA GLN A 45 8.74 -15.68 19.51
C GLN A 45 9.39 -14.42 18.90
N ALA A 46 8.58 -13.39 18.67
CA ALA A 46 9.07 -12.11 18.16
C ALA A 46 10.08 -11.47 19.12
N THR A 47 11.08 -10.80 18.55
CA THR A 47 12.21 -10.21 19.31
C THR A 47 11.80 -9.18 20.36
N CYS A 48 10.65 -8.52 20.18
CA CYS A 48 10.14 -7.52 21.10
C CYS A 48 9.20 -8.07 22.17
N LEU A 49 8.85 -9.38 22.13
CA LEU A 49 7.81 -9.92 23.01
C LEU A 49 8.20 -9.81 24.48
N GLN A 50 9.49 -9.94 24.80
CA GLN A 50 10.03 -9.80 26.15
C GLN A 50 9.85 -8.40 26.74
N THR A 51 9.78 -7.37 25.88
CA THR A 51 9.64 -5.96 26.30
C THR A 51 8.25 -5.41 26.01
N GLN A 52 7.26 -6.28 25.77
CA GLN A 52 5.91 -5.93 25.31
C GLN A 52 5.95 -5.13 23.99
N CYS A 53 5.88 -5.83 22.87
CA CYS A 53 5.96 -5.23 21.52
C CYS A 53 5.05 -4.01 21.32
N PHE A 54 3.83 -4.09 21.84
CA PHE A 54 2.74 -3.11 21.71
C PHE A 54 1.92 -3.11 22.99
N CYS A 55 1.05 -2.11 23.16
CA CYS A 55 0.19 -2.02 24.34
C CYS A 55 -0.76 -3.23 24.51
N GLU A 56 -1.40 -3.67 23.43
CA GLU A 56 -2.41 -4.74 23.49
C GLU A 56 -1.85 -6.02 24.11
N ARG A 57 -2.46 -6.49 25.20
CA ARG A 57 -1.98 -7.69 25.88
C ARG A 57 -2.14 -8.94 25.00
N PRO A 58 -1.10 -9.77 24.85
CA PRO A 58 -1.25 -11.09 24.23
C PRO A 58 -2.25 -11.95 25.00
N ARG A 59 -3.29 -12.42 24.33
CA ARG A 59 -4.30 -13.35 24.83
C ARG A 59 -3.88 -14.80 24.55
N ASP A 60 -4.56 -15.73 25.23
CA ASP A 60 -4.45 -17.16 24.94
C ASP A 60 -5.05 -17.50 23.56
N GLY A 61 -4.62 -18.62 22.98
CA GLY A 61 -5.10 -19.09 21.68
C GLY A 61 -4.28 -18.59 20.48
N LEU A 62 -4.85 -18.75 19.28
CA LEU A 62 -4.18 -18.44 18.02
C LEU A 62 -4.33 -16.99 17.56
N LEU A 63 -5.25 -16.21 18.14
CA LEU A 63 -5.46 -14.79 17.87
C LEU A 63 -5.04 -13.95 19.08
N ARG A 64 -3.73 -13.73 19.24
CA ARG A 64 -3.16 -13.16 20.47
C ARG A 64 -3.46 -11.67 20.66
N GLN A 65 -3.51 -10.86 19.60
CA GLN A 65 -3.85 -9.43 19.67
C GLN A 65 -5.01 -9.11 18.72
N PRO A 66 -6.28 -9.29 19.15
CA PRO A 66 -7.44 -9.08 18.30
C PRO A 66 -7.54 -7.71 17.64
N ALA A 67 -7.40 -6.61 18.39
CA ALA A 67 -7.57 -5.26 17.83
C ALA A 67 -6.49 -4.95 16.79
N ASN A 68 -5.24 -5.29 17.09
CA ASN A 68 -4.13 -5.14 16.16
C ASN A 68 -4.24 -6.08 14.95
N THR A 69 -4.82 -7.27 15.10
CA THR A 69 -5.04 -8.20 13.98
C THR A 69 -6.11 -7.69 13.02
N TRP A 70 -7.30 -7.33 13.52
CA TRP A 70 -8.42 -6.95 12.67
C TRP A 70 -8.24 -5.59 11.98
N SER A 71 -7.57 -4.64 12.64
CA SER A 71 -7.28 -3.33 12.06
C SER A 71 -6.42 -3.39 10.79
N ASN A 72 -5.66 -4.47 10.58
CA ASN A 72 -4.86 -4.69 9.37
C ASN A 72 -5.69 -4.92 8.10
N LEU A 73 -7.00 -5.19 8.21
CA LEU A 73 -7.90 -5.25 7.06
C LEU A 73 -7.95 -3.92 6.28
N ALA A 74 -7.61 -2.78 6.90
CA ALA A 74 -7.51 -1.50 6.20
C ALA A 74 -6.48 -1.51 5.06
N PHE A 75 -5.35 -2.21 5.24
CA PHE A 75 -4.36 -2.41 4.17
C PHE A 75 -4.91 -3.31 3.07
N SER A 76 -5.57 -4.41 3.43
CA SER A 76 -6.17 -5.33 2.45
C SER A 76 -7.24 -4.64 1.59
N VAL A 77 -8.09 -3.79 2.18
CA VAL A 77 -9.06 -2.97 1.42
C VAL A 77 -8.35 -2.06 0.43
N THR A 78 -7.34 -1.32 0.90
CA THR A 78 -6.55 -0.42 0.03
C THR A 78 -5.90 -1.17 -1.13
N GLY A 79 -5.29 -2.32 -0.84
CA GLY A 79 -4.61 -3.13 -1.83
C GLY A 79 -5.55 -3.77 -2.85
N VAL A 80 -6.70 -4.27 -2.41
CA VAL A 80 -7.76 -4.79 -3.28
C VAL A 80 -8.28 -3.71 -4.22
N LEU A 81 -8.61 -2.52 -3.71
CA LEU A 81 -9.11 -1.43 -4.54
C LEU A 81 -8.09 -1.01 -5.60
N ALA A 82 -6.81 -0.87 -5.22
CA ALA A 82 -5.74 -0.54 -6.15
C ALA A 82 -5.54 -1.62 -7.22
N LEU A 83 -5.58 -2.90 -6.83
CA LEU A 83 -5.41 -4.03 -7.75
C LEU A 83 -6.58 -4.15 -8.73
N CYS A 84 -7.81 -4.01 -8.25
CA CYS A 84 -9.01 -4.00 -9.09
C CYS A 84 -8.93 -2.89 -10.15
N GLU A 85 -8.59 -1.66 -9.73
CA GLU A 85 -8.38 -0.55 -10.66
C GLU A 85 -7.29 -0.87 -11.69
N SER A 86 -6.16 -1.45 -11.27
CA SER A 86 -5.09 -1.83 -12.22
C SER A 86 -5.56 -2.86 -13.25
N ILE A 87 -6.39 -3.83 -12.85
CA ILE A 87 -6.92 -4.85 -13.75
C ILE A 87 -7.89 -4.21 -14.73
N GLU A 88 -8.75 -3.32 -14.27
CA GLU A 88 -9.73 -2.64 -15.13
C GLU A 88 -9.08 -1.74 -16.16
N GLN A 89 -8.09 -0.96 -15.74
CA GLN A 89 -7.32 -0.12 -16.65
C GLN A 89 -6.61 -0.97 -17.71
N LYS A 90 -6.09 -2.14 -17.32
CA LYS A 90 -5.46 -3.10 -18.25
C LYS A 90 -6.45 -3.78 -19.20
N LEU A 91 -7.68 -4.07 -18.74
CA LEU A 91 -8.73 -4.61 -19.58
C LEU A 91 -9.21 -3.57 -20.59
N HIS A 92 -9.34 -2.31 -20.17
CA HIS A 92 -9.72 -1.20 -21.03
C HIS A 92 -8.63 -0.86 -22.06
N SER A 93 -7.35 -0.92 -21.67
CA SER A 93 -6.21 -0.65 -22.56
C SER A 93 -5.96 -1.74 -23.59
N ARG A 94 -6.55 -2.95 -23.48
CA ARG A 94 -6.37 -4.03 -24.49
C ARG A 94 -6.76 -3.62 -25.91
N THR A 95 -7.57 -2.58 -26.07
CA THR A 95 -7.97 -2.04 -27.37
C THR A 95 -7.03 -0.93 -27.89
N LEU A 96 -6.09 -0.44 -27.07
CA LEU A 96 -5.20 0.69 -27.36
C LEU A 96 -3.73 0.30 -27.15
N LYS A 97 -2.82 0.89 -27.94
CA LYS A 97 -1.38 0.66 -27.77
C LYS A 97 -0.85 1.46 -26.58
N GLU A 98 -0.55 0.77 -25.47
CA GLU A 98 -0.03 1.40 -24.26
C GLU A 98 1.36 2.03 -24.48
N THR A 99 1.52 3.26 -24.00
CA THR A 99 2.84 3.92 -23.91
C THR A 99 3.72 3.25 -22.83
N PRO A 100 5.06 3.37 -22.91
CA PRO A 100 5.95 2.83 -21.87
C PRO A 100 5.65 3.39 -20.46
N LEU A 101 5.27 4.67 -20.37
CA LEU A 101 4.91 5.30 -19.10
C LEU A 101 3.62 4.72 -18.52
N GLN A 102 2.62 4.44 -19.36
CA GLN A 102 1.39 3.75 -18.93
C GLN A 102 1.68 2.33 -18.46
N LYS A 103 2.50 1.56 -19.20
CA LYS A 103 2.94 0.22 -18.78
C LYS A 103 3.64 0.24 -17.42
N LEU A 104 4.55 1.19 -17.23
CA LEU A 104 5.23 1.40 -15.95
C LEU A 104 4.23 1.71 -14.83
N GLY A 105 3.26 2.59 -15.10
CA GLY A 105 2.19 2.95 -14.14
C GLY A 105 1.32 1.76 -13.76
N LEU A 106 0.85 0.97 -14.74
CA LEU A 106 0.07 -0.25 -14.49
C LEU A 106 0.85 -1.26 -13.65
N ASN A 107 2.13 -1.48 -13.97
CA ASN A 107 2.99 -2.36 -13.18
C ASN A 107 3.15 -1.84 -11.74
N PHE A 108 3.34 -0.54 -11.56
CA PHE A 108 3.42 0.07 -10.23
C PHE A 108 2.13 -0.11 -9.43
N VAL A 109 0.96 0.19 -10.00
CA VAL A 109 -0.32 0.07 -9.27
C VAL A 109 -0.58 -1.38 -8.88
N ALA A 110 -0.33 -2.34 -9.78
CA ALA A 110 -0.46 -3.75 -9.47
C ALA A 110 0.47 -4.19 -8.32
N LEU A 111 1.75 -3.80 -8.36
CA LEU A 111 2.71 -4.10 -7.30
C LEU A 111 2.35 -3.41 -5.98
N PHE A 112 1.92 -2.16 -6.01
CA PHE A 112 1.51 -1.41 -4.83
C PHE A 112 0.27 -2.03 -4.18
N GLY A 113 -0.72 -2.42 -4.99
CA GLY A 113 -1.92 -3.11 -4.54
C GLY A 113 -1.59 -4.46 -3.89
N MET A 114 -0.80 -5.29 -4.58
CA MET A 114 -0.32 -6.59 -4.06
C MET A 114 0.47 -6.42 -2.75
N SER A 115 1.35 -5.41 -2.69
CA SER A 115 2.15 -5.12 -1.49
C SER A 115 1.28 -4.76 -0.29
N ASN A 116 0.19 -4.00 -0.48
CA ASN A 116 -0.74 -3.68 0.60
C ASN A 116 -1.57 -4.90 1.05
N ILE A 117 -1.96 -5.79 0.12
CA ILE A 117 -2.62 -7.07 0.48
C ILE A 117 -1.68 -7.93 1.32
N LEU A 118 -0.42 -8.08 0.88
CA LEU A 118 0.60 -8.84 1.61
C LEU A 118 0.92 -8.22 2.96
N LEU A 119 0.97 -6.89 3.07
CA LEU A 119 1.12 -6.18 4.34
C LEU A 119 -0.08 -6.45 5.26
N GLY A 120 -1.31 -6.30 4.78
CA GLY A 120 -2.51 -6.52 5.59
C GLY A 120 -2.59 -7.95 6.14
N PHE A 121 -2.33 -8.94 5.29
CA PHE A 121 -2.28 -10.34 5.73
C PHE A 121 -1.10 -10.59 6.69
N GLY A 122 0.10 -10.18 6.29
CA GLY A 122 1.35 -10.43 7.02
C GLY A 122 1.38 -9.79 8.40
N SER A 123 0.96 -8.54 8.48
CA SER A 123 0.86 -7.79 9.73
C SER A 123 -0.26 -8.33 10.63
N GLY A 124 -1.42 -8.66 10.06
CA GLY A 124 -2.49 -9.32 10.80
C GLY A 124 -2.05 -10.68 11.38
N TRP A 125 -1.34 -11.50 10.60
CA TRP A 125 -0.76 -12.75 11.10
C TRP A 125 0.32 -12.52 12.16
N TYR A 126 1.13 -11.47 12.03
CA TYR A 126 2.09 -11.12 13.07
C TYR A 126 1.39 -10.80 14.39
N HIS A 127 0.33 -10.01 14.40
CA HIS A 127 -0.42 -9.71 15.62
C HIS A 127 -1.21 -10.90 16.16
N ALA A 128 -1.70 -11.78 15.28
CA ALA A 128 -2.34 -13.02 15.70
C ALA A 128 -1.33 -13.95 16.39
N SER A 129 -0.10 -14.04 15.88
CA SER A 129 0.87 -15.06 16.32
C SER A 129 1.94 -14.58 17.31
N LEU A 130 2.37 -13.33 17.16
CA LEU A 130 3.53 -12.71 17.81
C LEU A 130 4.83 -13.53 17.66
N THR A 131 4.98 -14.19 16.52
CA THR A 131 6.15 -15.00 16.16
C THR A 131 7.20 -14.18 15.41
N LEU A 132 8.45 -14.67 15.39
CA LEU A 132 9.53 -14.06 14.61
C LEU A 132 9.27 -14.11 13.10
N TYR A 133 8.67 -15.20 12.61
CA TYR A 133 8.30 -15.33 11.19
C TYR A 133 7.20 -14.33 10.82
N GLY A 134 6.17 -14.19 11.65
CA GLY A 134 5.16 -13.14 11.50
C GLY A 134 5.82 -11.75 11.48
N GLN A 135 6.69 -11.47 12.45
CA GLN A 135 7.41 -10.20 12.54
C GLN A 135 8.24 -9.92 11.28
N PHE A 136 8.88 -10.93 10.69
CA PHE A 136 9.61 -10.78 9.43
C PHE A 136 8.67 -10.41 8.28
N ILE A 137 7.56 -11.12 8.12
CA ILE A 137 6.60 -10.90 7.02
C ILE A 137 5.95 -9.53 7.14
N ASP A 138 5.59 -9.10 8.34
CA ASP A 138 5.08 -7.76 8.64
C ASP A 138 6.05 -6.67 8.15
N ASN A 139 7.30 -6.72 8.60
CA ASN A 139 8.33 -5.75 8.18
C ASN A 139 8.63 -5.81 6.68
N ALA A 140 8.68 -7.01 6.10
CA ALA A 140 8.87 -7.17 4.65
C ALA A 140 7.71 -6.56 3.85
N GLY A 141 6.47 -6.72 4.33
CA GLY A 141 5.28 -6.07 3.76
C GLY A 141 5.40 -4.55 3.76
N MET A 142 5.86 -3.95 4.87
CA MET A 142 6.09 -2.51 4.98
C MET A 142 7.12 -2.04 3.94
N TYR A 143 8.21 -2.79 3.74
CA TYR A 143 9.23 -2.46 2.75
C TYR A 143 8.73 -2.53 1.31
N LEU A 144 7.91 -3.52 0.99
CA LEU A 144 7.28 -3.63 -0.34
C LEU A 144 6.43 -2.39 -0.64
N VAL A 145 5.58 -1.99 0.31
CA VAL A 145 4.70 -0.80 0.17
C VAL A 145 5.51 0.48 0.04
N CYS A 146 6.54 0.69 0.87
CA CYS A 146 7.31 1.94 0.88
C CYS A 146 8.32 2.06 -0.27
N SER A 147 8.89 0.95 -0.74
CA SER A 147 9.88 0.98 -1.84
C SER A 147 9.24 1.17 -3.21
N ALA A 148 8.00 0.68 -3.42
CA ALA A 148 7.30 0.78 -4.70
C ALA A 148 7.21 2.23 -5.24
N PRO A 149 6.73 3.24 -4.47
CA PRO A 149 6.65 4.63 -4.93
C PRO A 149 8.02 5.23 -5.29
N ALA A 150 9.05 4.94 -4.49
CA ALA A 150 10.41 5.44 -4.74
C ALA A 150 10.96 4.90 -6.06
N LEU A 151 10.87 3.59 -6.27
CA LEU A 151 11.36 2.92 -7.48
C LEU A 151 10.56 3.34 -8.72
N TYR A 152 9.25 3.55 -8.58
CA TYR A 152 8.42 4.09 -9.64
C TYR A 152 8.86 5.52 -10.03
N ALA A 153 9.06 6.40 -9.06
CA ALA A 153 9.54 7.76 -9.31
C ALA A 153 10.92 7.78 -10.01
N LEU A 154 11.85 6.92 -9.58
CA LEU A 154 13.15 6.74 -10.25
C LEU A 154 13.00 6.25 -11.69
N ALA A 155 12.13 5.27 -11.94
CA ALA A 155 11.86 4.76 -13.28
C ALA A 155 11.21 5.82 -14.20
N CYS A 156 10.31 6.65 -13.67
CA CYS A 156 9.75 7.79 -14.40
C CYS A 156 10.84 8.79 -14.81
N MET A 157 11.76 9.15 -13.91
CA MET A 157 12.88 10.05 -14.24
C MET A 157 13.78 9.44 -15.32
N ARG A 158 14.06 8.13 -15.27
CA ARG A 158 14.84 7.44 -16.31
C ARG A 158 14.15 7.49 -17.68
N LEU A 159 12.84 7.24 -17.73
CA LEU A 159 12.05 7.37 -18.96
C LEU A 159 12.06 8.81 -19.48
N HIS A 160 11.90 9.79 -18.59
CA HIS A 160 11.94 11.21 -18.95
C HIS A 160 13.29 11.60 -19.58
N ARG A 161 14.41 11.22 -18.95
CA ARG A 161 15.76 11.49 -19.45
C ARG A 161 16.08 10.80 -20.78
N ALA A 162 15.57 9.58 -20.99
CA ALA A 162 15.71 8.89 -22.27
C ALA A 162 14.98 9.63 -23.41
N GLY A 163 13.88 10.32 -23.08
CA GLY A 163 13.13 11.15 -23.99
C GLY A 163 12.26 10.36 -24.99
N PRO A 164 11.40 11.07 -25.74
CA PRO A 164 10.45 10.44 -26.66
C PRO A 164 11.11 9.82 -27.90
N LYS A 165 12.35 10.24 -28.24
CA LYS A 165 13.11 9.72 -29.39
C LYS A 165 13.88 8.43 -29.08
N ALA A 166 13.94 8.00 -27.81
CA ALA A 166 14.58 6.74 -27.46
C ALA A 166 13.88 5.56 -28.14
N SER A 167 14.64 4.54 -28.52
CA SER A 167 14.08 3.34 -29.13
C SER A 167 13.15 2.61 -28.16
N SER A 168 12.18 1.88 -28.70
CA SER A 168 11.25 1.06 -27.91
C SER A 168 11.99 0.03 -27.04
N ALA A 169 13.12 -0.49 -27.52
CA ALA A 169 13.98 -1.40 -26.76
C ALA A 169 14.53 -0.75 -25.48
N VAL A 170 15.02 0.49 -25.57
CA VAL A 170 15.54 1.25 -24.41
C VAL A 170 14.42 1.54 -23.41
N GLN A 171 13.26 1.99 -23.89
CA GLN A 171 12.13 2.32 -23.03
C GLN A 171 11.58 1.06 -22.32
N ASN A 172 11.45 -0.06 -23.04
CA ASN A 172 11.04 -1.33 -22.43
C ASN A 172 12.07 -1.84 -21.42
N ALA A 173 13.37 -1.71 -21.70
CA ALA A 173 14.42 -2.06 -20.76
C ALA A 173 14.31 -1.28 -19.45
N ILE A 174 13.95 0.01 -19.49
CA ILE A 174 13.69 0.82 -18.28
C ILE A 174 12.49 0.28 -17.50
N VAL A 175 11.40 -0.09 -18.19
CA VAL A 175 10.21 -0.69 -17.55
C VAL A 175 10.53 -2.04 -16.90
N HIS A 176 11.28 -2.91 -17.57
CA HIS A 176 11.71 -4.19 -17.02
C HIS A 176 12.67 -4.02 -15.84
N ARG A 177 13.60 -3.06 -15.94
CA ARG A 177 14.54 -2.73 -14.87
C ARG A 177 13.81 -2.32 -13.59
N PHE A 178 12.70 -1.59 -13.66
CA PHE A 178 11.88 -1.28 -12.48
C PHE A 178 11.42 -2.54 -11.74
N LEU A 179 10.92 -3.56 -12.46
CA LEU A 179 10.47 -4.81 -11.85
C LEU A 179 11.62 -5.57 -11.19
N VAL A 180 12.77 -5.65 -11.87
CA VAL A 180 13.97 -6.31 -11.33
C VAL A 180 14.49 -5.58 -10.10
N GLU A 181 14.59 -4.25 -10.14
CA GLU A 181 14.99 -3.43 -9.01
C GLU A 181 14.05 -3.61 -7.82
N PHE A 182 12.73 -3.67 -8.05
CA PHE A 182 11.75 -3.91 -7.00
C PHE A 182 12.00 -5.25 -6.28
N LEU A 183 12.24 -6.32 -7.03
CA LEU A 183 12.53 -7.64 -6.46
C LEU A 183 13.88 -7.64 -5.71
N MET A 184 14.94 -7.12 -6.33
CA MET A 184 16.29 -7.14 -5.75
C MET A 184 16.39 -6.27 -4.48
N VAL A 185 15.79 -5.07 -4.51
CA VAL A 185 15.76 -4.18 -3.34
C VAL A 185 15.00 -4.84 -2.19
N ASN A 186 13.81 -5.39 -2.43
CA ASN A 186 13.04 -6.02 -1.35
C ASN A 186 13.65 -7.34 -0.85
N ALA A 187 14.33 -8.11 -1.71
CA ALA A 187 15.13 -9.25 -1.27
C ALA A 187 16.28 -8.81 -0.35
N GLY A 188 17.01 -7.75 -0.72
CA GLY A 188 18.07 -7.18 0.10
C GLY A 188 17.56 -6.61 1.44
N LEU A 189 16.44 -5.87 1.41
CA LEU A 189 15.80 -5.34 2.62
C LEU A 189 15.26 -6.45 3.53
N GLY A 190 14.70 -7.51 2.94
CA GLY A 190 14.28 -8.72 3.66
C GLY A 190 15.47 -9.42 4.32
N TRP A 191 16.57 -9.59 3.60
CA TRP A 191 17.80 -10.15 4.18
C TRP A 191 18.33 -9.29 5.33
N LEU A 192 18.37 -7.96 5.17
CA LEU A 192 18.75 -7.04 6.26
C LEU A 192 17.80 -7.14 7.47
N CYS A 193 16.49 -7.37 7.22
CA CYS A 193 15.49 -7.58 8.27
C CYS A 193 15.80 -8.79 9.16
N LEU A 194 16.38 -9.84 8.58
CA LEU A 194 16.76 -11.08 9.27
C LEU A 194 18.07 -10.90 10.03
N VAL A 195 19.08 -10.30 9.40
CA VAL A 195 20.44 -10.21 9.96
C VAL A 195 20.57 -9.08 10.99
N TYR A 196 19.86 -7.97 10.81
CA TYR A 196 19.96 -6.79 11.68
C TYR A 196 18.58 -6.34 12.21
N PRO A 197 17.95 -7.08 13.16
CA PRO A 197 16.60 -6.75 13.65
C PRO A 197 16.43 -5.33 14.19
N VAL A 198 17.48 -4.75 14.76
CA VAL A 198 17.47 -3.39 15.32
C VAL A 198 17.25 -2.32 14.23
N THR A 199 17.65 -2.61 12.98
CA THR A 199 17.56 -1.63 11.89
C THR A 199 16.16 -1.51 11.29
N ARG A 200 15.24 -2.43 11.59
CA ARG A 200 13.93 -2.54 10.90
C ARG A 200 13.14 -1.23 10.87
N ARG A 201 12.99 -0.59 12.02
CA ARG A 201 12.30 0.70 12.17
C ARG A 201 13.00 1.81 11.38
N TYR A 202 14.34 1.85 11.41
CA TYR A 202 15.12 2.88 10.73
C TYR A 202 15.07 2.72 9.21
N ILE A 203 15.09 1.47 8.73
CA ILE A 203 14.90 1.14 7.32
C ILE A 203 13.53 1.66 6.85
N PHE A 204 12.47 1.36 7.59
CA PHE A 204 11.12 1.82 7.24
C PHE A 204 11.03 3.35 7.11
N PHE A 205 11.45 4.11 8.12
CA PHE A 205 11.40 5.58 8.04
C PHE A 205 12.31 6.15 6.95
N SER A 206 13.47 5.53 6.73
CA SER A 206 14.38 5.92 5.64
C SER A 206 13.73 5.69 4.28
N LEU A 207 13.00 4.59 4.09
CA LEU A 207 12.27 4.31 2.85
C LEU A 207 11.13 5.31 2.62
N VAL A 208 10.38 5.67 3.66
CA VAL A 208 9.32 6.69 3.56
C VAL A 208 9.90 8.05 3.17
N ALA A 209 10.96 8.49 3.84
CA ALA A 209 11.64 9.75 3.53
C ALA A 209 12.24 9.73 2.11
N PHE A 210 12.86 8.62 1.72
CA PHE A 210 13.42 8.43 0.38
C PHE A 210 12.33 8.44 -0.69
N ALA A 211 11.19 7.76 -0.47
CA ALA A 211 10.06 7.77 -1.39
C ALA A 211 9.49 9.18 -1.58
N ALA A 212 9.32 9.95 -0.50
CA ALA A 212 8.88 11.33 -0.58
C ALA A 212 9.88 12.21 -1.35
N ALA A 213 11.18 12.08 -1.08
CA ALA A 213 12.23 12.82 -1.77
C ALA A 213 12.29 12.47 -3.28
N CYS A 214 12.23 11.18 -3.62
CA CYS A 214 12.17 10.73 -5.01
C CYS A 214 10.94 11.27 -5.73
N GLU A 215 9.78 11.28 -5.09
CA GLU A 215 8.56 11.81 -5.70
C GLU A 215 8.63 13.32 -5.91
N ILE A 216 9.10 14.08 -4.92
CA ILE A 216 9.32 15.53 -5.06
C ILE A 216 10.26 15.81 -6.22
N ARG A 217 11.39 15.10 -6.29
CA ARG A 217 12.34 15.23 -7.40
C ARG A 217 11.69 14.88 -8.75
N ALA A 218 10.94 13.78 -8.83
CA ALA A 218 10.28 13.37 -10.06
C ALA A 218 9.25 14.39 -10.54
N ARG A 219 8.53 15.08 -9.65
CA ARG A 219 7.64 16.19 -10.00
C ARG A 219 8.38 17.36 -10.66
N HIS A 220 9.55 17.72 -10.13
CA HIS A 220 10.36 18.81 -10.69
C HIS A 220 11.00 18.41 -12.02
N GLU A 221 11.50 17.17 -12.12
CA GLU A 221 12.28 16.72 -13.26
C GLU A 221 11.42 16.30 -14.45
N CYS A 222 10.30 15.61 -14.25
CA CYS A 222 9.52 15.00 -15.35
C CYS A 222 8.61 16.00 -16.10
N GLY A 223 8.74 17.30 -15.83
CA GLY A 223 8.04 18.36 -16.53
C GLY A 223 6.65 18.74 -15.96
N PRO A 224 6.03 19.79 -16.52
CA PRO A 224 4.83 20.41 -15.96
C PRO A 224 3.59 19.52 -16.01
N GLU A 225 3.50 18.59 -16.97
CA GLU A 225 2.35 17.68 -17.05
C GLU A 225 2.23 16.75 -15.83
N ARG A 226 3.34 16.16 -15.38
CA ARG A 226 3.34 15.36 -14.13
C ARG A 226 2.97 16.26 -12.96
N ALA A 227 3.56 17.44 -12.87
CA ALA A 227 3.30 18.38 -11.78
C ALA A 227 1.82 18.83 -11.71
N GLN A 228 1.18 19.07 -12.86
CA GLN A 228 -0.24 19.42 -12.94
C GLN A 228 -1.17 18.27 -12.52
N ARG A 229 -0.80 17.02 -12.85
CA ARG A 229 -1.56 15.83 -12.42
C ARG A 229 -1.32 15.48 -10.95
N ALA A 230 -0.12 15.78 -10.45
CA ALA A 230 0.31 15.53 -9.09
C ALA A 230 -0.34 16.49 -8.09
N GLU A 231 -1.59 16.20 -7.70
CA GLU A 231 -2.34 17.02 -6.75
C GLU A 231 -1.64 17.05 -5.37
N GLY A 232 -0.93 18.14 -5.11
CA GLY A 232 -0.14 18.31 -3.88
C GLY A 232 -0.97 18.15 -2.61
N ARG A 233 -2.25 18.57 -2.62
CA ARG A 233 -3.15 18.45 -1.48
C ARG A 233 -3.34 17.00 -1.02
N VAL A 234 -3.53 16.06 -1.96
CA VAL A 234 -3.71 14.64 -1.64
C VAL A 234 -2.40 14.04 -1.12
N PHE A 235 -1.27 14.41 -1.70
CA PHE A 235 0.05 13.98 -1.22
C PHE A 235 0.32 14.46 0.21
N PHE A 236 0.09 15.75 0.51
CA PHE A 236 0.28 16.29 1.85
C PHE A 236 -0.75 15.74 2.85
N ALA A 237 -1.98 15.45 2.42
CA ALA A 237 -2.96 14.75 3.26
C ALA A 237 -2.51 13.32 3.60
N GLY A 238 -1.95 12.58 2.65
CA GLY A 238 -1.35 11.26 2.89
C GLY A 238 -0.18 11.33 3.87
N LEU A 239 0.74 12.29 3.67
CA LEU A 239 1.87 12.51 4.57
C LEU A 239 1.43 12.92 5.98
N ALA A 240 0.47 13.84 6.10
CA ALA A 240 -0.06 14.27 7.40
C ALA A 240 -0.77 13.12 8.13
N THR A 241 -1.56 12.32 7.42
CA THR A 241 -2.19 11.10 7.97
C THR A 241 -1.13 10.13 8.49
N PHE A 242 -0.06 9.89 7.73
CA PHE A 242 1.05 9.03 8.17
C PHE A 242 1.80 9.59 9.39
N LEU A 243 2.07 10.91 9.43
CA LEU A 243 2.73 11.53 10.57
C LEU A 243 1.88 11.49 11.84
N LEU A 244 0.55 11.66 11.72
CA LEU A 244 -0.39 11.46 12.81
C LEU A 244 -0.38 10.02 13.30
N ALA A 245 -0.43 9.06 12.37
CA ALA A 245 -0.28 7.66 12.70
C ALA A 245 1.02 7.45 13.50
N PHE A 246 2.13 8.00 13.03
CA PHE A 246 3.44 7.79 13.64
C PHE A 246 3.51 8.34 15.07
N ALA A 247 2.90 9.50 15.32
CA ALA A 247 2.75 10.04 16.66
C ALA A 247 1.96 9.10 17.59
N ILE A 248 0.87 8.51 17.09
CA ILE A 248 0.06 7.53 17.83
C ILE A 248 0.87 6.26 18.11
N TRP A 249 1.61 5.76 17.13
CA TRP A 249 2.50 4.61 17.31
C TRP A 249 3.56 4.86 18.39
N ILE A 250 4.18 6.05 18.41
CA ILE A 250 5.11 6.43 19.49
C ILE A 250 4.40 6.43 20.83
N ALA A 251 3.20 7.04 20.92
CA ALA A 251 2.46 7.12 22.17
C ALA A 251 2.06 5.74 22.70
N ASP A 252 1.73 4.80 21.82
CA ASP A 252 1.42 3.39 22.15
C ASP A 252 2.63 2.67 22.75
N ILE A 253 3.77 2.65 22.04
CA ILE A 253 4.98 1.93 22.49
C ILE A 253 5.65 2.58 23.71
N ARG A 254 5.34 3.85 24.00
CA ARG A 254 5.79 4.56 25.21
C ARG A 254 4.85 4.35 26.40
N GLY A 255 3.69 3.73 26.19
CA GLY A 255 2.67 3.53 27.21
C GLY A 255 1.86 4.77 27.58
N TRP A 256 1.94 5.86 26.80
CA TRP A 256 1.23 7.11 27.10
C TRP A 256 -0.28 7.01 26.91
N ILE A 257 -0.72 6.14 25.99
CA ILE A 257 -2.12 5.89 25.66
C ILE A 257 -2.44 4.40 25.76
N CYS A 258 -1.93 3.73 26.79
CA CYS A 258 -2.02 2.28 26.92
C CYS A 258 -3.04 1.83 27.95
N ASP A 259 -4.07 1.13 27.47
CA ASP A 259 -4.91 0.22 28.26
C ASP A 259 -4.81 -1.19 27.62
N PRO A 260 -4.09 -2.13 28.26
CA PRO A 260 -3.76 -3.42 27.65
C PRO A 260 -4.97 -4.33 27.39
N ASP A 261 -6.09 -4.10 28.10
CA ASP A 261 -7.31 -4.92 28.01
C ASP A 261 -8.41 -4.26 27.18
N SER A 262 -8.22 -3.00 26.79
CA SER A 262 -9.15 -2.25 25.95
C SER A 262 -9.28 -2.85 24.55
N LEU A 263 -10.47 -2.73 23.95
CA LEU A 263 -10.69 -3.01 22.53
C LEU A 263 -10.15 -1.89 21.64
N PHE A 264 -9.91 -0.71 22.21
CA PHE A 264 -9.33 0.44 21.53
C PHE A 264 -7.83 0.49 21.82
N GLN A 265 -7.03 0.14 20.81
CA GLN A 265 -5.57 0.08 20.90
C GLN A 265 -4.94 1.15 20.02
N GLY A 266 -3.96 1.89 20.56
CA GLY A 266 -3.23 2.92 19.82
C GLY A 266 -2.57 2.34 18.57
N HIS A 267 -1.99 1.16 18.70
CA HIS A 267 -1.40 0.43 17.58
C HIS A 267 -2.42 0.01 16.50
N ALA A 268 -3.66 -0.35 16.88
CA ALA A 268 -4.72 -0.61 15.91
C ALA A 268 -5.12 0.67 15.15
N VAL A 269 -5.17 1.83 15.82
CA VAL A 269 -5.39 3.13 15.16
C VAL A 269 -4.26 3.46 14.19
N TRP A 270 -3.01 3.13 14.54
CA TRP A 270 -1.86 3.23 13.63
C TRP A 270 -2.10 2.45 12.32
N HIS A 271 -2.57 1.21 12.39
CA HIS A 271 -2.89 0.44 11.17
C HIS A 271 -3.96 1.11 10.31
N LEU A 272 -5.06 1.55 10.93
CA LEU A 272 -6.17 2.20 10.22
C LEU A 272 -5.71 3.48 9.50
N LEU A 273 -4.93 4.31 10.18
CA LEU A 273 -4.39 5.55 9.61
C LEU A 273 -3.33 5.27 8.54
N CYS A 274 -2.47 4.27 8.71
CA CYS A 274 -1.52 3.85 7.69
C CYS A 274 -2.23 3.28 6.45
N GLY A 275 -3.31 2.52 6.62
CA GLY A 275 -4.17 2.08 5.51
C GLY A 275 -4.77 3.27 4.76
N LEU A 276 -5.32 4.25 5.49
CA LEU A 276 -5.82 5.49 4.90
C LEU A 276 -4.70 6.29 4.18
N ALA A 277 -3.51 6.38 4.76
CA ALA A 277 -2.37 7.04 4.13
C ALA A 277 -1.96 6.34 2.83
N SER A 278 -1.89 5.00 2.83
CA SER A 278 -1.67 4.20 1.62
C SER A 278 -2.75 4.43 0.56
N TRP A 279 -4.01 4.55 0.96
CA TRP A 279 -5.11 4.88 0.05
C TRP A 279 -4.95 6.27 -0.57
N LEU A 280 -4.60 7.28 0.22
CA LEU A 280 -4.32 8.64 -0.29
C LEU A 280 -3.12 8.66 -1.24
N ILE A 281 -2.08 7.89 -0.94
CA ILE A 281 -0.91 7.72 -1.82
C ILE A 281 -1.33 7.05 -3.14
N PHE A 282 -2.17 6.02 -3.09
CA PHE A 282 -2.72 5.40 -4.29
C PHE A 282 -3.51 6.42 -5.13
N LEU A 283 -4.44 7.18 -4.54
CA LEU A 283 -5.20 8.21 -5.25
C LEU A 283 -4.29 9.27 -5.89
N TYR A 284 -3.24 9.66 -5.17
CA TYR A 284 -2.24 10.58 -5.67
C TYR A 284 -1.54 10.05 -6.94
N PHE A 285 -1.06 8.80 -6.93
CA PHE A 285 -0.39 8.21 -8.08
C PHE A 285 -1.36 7.82 -9.21
N HIS A 286 -2.57 7.39 -8.88
CA HIS A 286 -3.63 7.08 -9.84
C HIS A 286 -3.88 8.28 -10.77
N ARG A 287 -4.02 9.48 -10.19
CA ARG A 287 -4.21 10.72 -10.96
C ARG A 287 -3.00 11.05 -11.85
N ILE A 288 -1.78 10.75 -11.42
CA ILE A 288 -0.56 10.92 -12.24
C ILE A 288 -0.58 9.99 -13.45
N ILE A 289 -0.91 8.72 -13.22
CA ILE A 289 -0.82 7.65 -14.21
C ILE A 289 -1.96 7.74 -15.24
N PHE A 290 -3.20 7.85 -14.78
CA PHE A 290 -4.40 7.76 -15.61
C PHE A 290 -5.03 9.13 -15.93
N GLY A 291 -4.57 10.20 -15.29
CA GLY A 291 -5.11 11.55 -15.49
C GLY A 291 -6.53 11.74 -14.93
N VAL A 292 -7.09 12.94 -15.12
CA VAL A 292 -8.43 13.31 -14.62
C VAL A 292 -9.55 12.88 -15.58
N GLN A 293 -9.23 12.46 -16.81
CA GLN A 293 -10.23 12.23 -17.87
C GLN A 293 -11.19 11.06 -17.57
N HIS A 294 -10.77 10.07 -16.79
CA HIS A 294 -11.68 9.02 -16.30
C HIS A 294 -12.70 9.52 -15.26
N LEU A 295 -12.52 10.71 -14.70
CA LEU A 295 -13.49 11.34 -13.79
C LEU A 295 -14.48 12.28 -14.50
N LYS A 296 -14.16 12.77 -15.71
CA LYS A 296 -14.99 13.73 -16.46
C LYS A 296 -15.82 13.13 -17.59
N ALA A 297 -15.48 11.95 -18.11
CA ALA A 297 -16.28 11.26 -19.13
C ALA A 297 -17.68 10.81 -18.62
N GLY A 298 -18.01 11.04 -17.34
CA GLY A 298 -19.33 10.85 -16.76
C GLY A 298 -20.18 12.13 -16.63
N ALA A 299 -19.74 13.27 -17.17
CA ALA A 299 -20.48 14.55 -17.09
C ALA A 299 -21.05 15.02 -18.44
N VAL A 300 -20.94 14.23 -19.51
CA VAL A 300 -21.59 14.48 -20.79
C VAL A 300 -22.49 13.29 -21.09
N ASN A 301 -23.75 13.40 -20.68
CA ASN A 301 -24.97 12.77 -21.25
C ASN A 301 -26.16 12.92 -20.27
N ALA A 302 -26.32 14.11 -19.70
CA ALA A 302 -27.55 14.54 -19.03
C ALA A 302 -27.78 15.98 -19.47
N GLY A 303 -28.25 16.17 -20.72
CA GLY A 303 -28.34 17.52 -21.27
C GLY A 303 -29.07 17.70 -22.60
N ASP A 304 -29.26 16.67 -23.43
CA ASP A 304 -30.05 16.81 -24.67
C ASP A 304 -31.23 15.84 -24.67
N CYS A 305 -32.24 16.20 -23.88
CA CYS A 305 -33.62 15.80 -24.16
C CYS A 305 -34.50 17.01 -23.87
N SER A 306 -34.49 17.96 -24.81
CA SER A 306 -35.40 19.09 -24.86
C SER A 306 -36.01 19.17 -26.26
N ILE A 307 -37.22 18.59 -26.35
CA ILE A 307 -38.46 19.19 -26.88
C ILE A 307 -38.42 19.77 -28.32
N VAL A 308 -39.39 19.26 -29.10
CA VAL A 308 -39.83 19.54 -30.50
C VAL A 308 -39.14 18.74 -31.59
#